data_AF-A0A9E4IVU0-F1
#
_entry.id   AF-A0A9E4IVU0-F1
#
_cell.length_a   1.000
_cell.length_b   1.000
_cell.length_c   1.000
_cell.angle_alpha   90.00
_cell.angle_beta   90.00
_cell.angle_gamma   90.00
#
_symmetry.space_group_name_H-M   'P 1'
#
loop_
_entity.id
_entity.type
_entity.pdbx_description
1 polymer ?
#
loop_
_entity_poly.entity_id
_entity_poly.type
_entity_poly.pdbx_seq_one_letter_code
_entity_poly.pdbx_strand_id
1 'polypeptide(L)'
;MTAGLSHEEEEAIIPLEELSECDVANMTVGSIFRWVIGYERSPGGMKKRVSQIVFRDLPRITERDFRKGTEWARETIRALKL
;
A
#
# COMPACT_ATOMS: atom_id res chain seq x y z
N MET A 1 -2.07 16.49 -23.08
CA MET A 1 -2.89 15.27 -22.97
C MET A 1 -3.13 15.01 -21.50
N THR A 2 -4.28 15.39 -20.97
CA THR A 2 -4.71 15.01 -19.62
C THR A 2 -5.22 13.58 -19.70
N ALA A 3 -4.52 12.64 -19.06
CA ALA A 3 -5.00 11.27 -18.93
C ALA A 3 -6.41 11.33 -18.33
N GLY A 4 -7.40 10.84 -19.08
CA GLY A 4 -8.76 10.71 -18.58
C GLY A 4 -8.74 9.81 -17.36
N LEU A 5 -9.21 10.34 -16.23
CA LEU A 5 -9.38 9.59 -15.00
C LEU A 5 -10.58 8.64 -15.19
N SER A 6 -10.35 7.48 -15.81
CA SER A 6 -11.25 6.34 -15.61
C SER A 6 -10.91 5.77 -14.25
N HIS A 7 -11.75 5.98 -13.25
CA HIS A 7 -11.71 5.12 -12.07
C HIS A 7 -11.98 3.69 -12.53
N GLU A 8 -11.12 2.74 -12.19
CA GLU A 8 -11.46 1.34 -12.33
C GLU A 8 -12.57 1.03 -11.33
N GLU A 9 -13.74 0.62 -11.84
CA GLU A 9 -14.93 0.29 -11.04
C GLU A 9 -14.92 -1.18 -10.56
N GLU A 10 -13.79 -1.87 -10.70
CA GLU A 10 -13.70 -3.28 -10.33
C GLU A 10 -13.60 -3.43 -8.81
N GLU A 11 -14.65 -4.03 -8.23
CA GLU A 11 -14.69 -4.41 -6.82
C GLU A 11 -14.33 -5.90 -6.66
N ALA A 12 -13.61 -6.23 -5.59
CA ALA A 12 -13.28 -7.60 -5.22
C ALA A 12 -13.70 -7.87 -3.76
N ILE A 13 -14.27 -9.05 -3.52
CA ILE A 13 -14.55 -9.54 -2.18
C ILE A 13 -13.33 -10.33 -1.71
N ILE A 14 -12.70 -9.88 -0.62
CA ILE A 14 -11.53 -10.51 -0.02
C ILE A 14 -11.94 -11.12 1.33
N PRO A 15 -11.80 -12.44 1.54
CA PRO A 15 -12.12 -13.07 2.81
C PRO A 15 -11.19 -12.55 3.92
N LEU A 16 -11.76 -12.20 5.08
CA LEU A 16 -10.96 -11.73 6.22
C LEU A 16 -10.05 -12.82 6.79
N GLU A 17 -10.38 -14.10 6.55
CA GLU A 17 -9.52 -15.22 6.97
C GLU A 17 -8.17 -15.24 6.25
N GLU A 18 -8.01 -14.51 5.13
CA GLU A 18 -6.73 -14.35 4.44
C GLU A 18 -5.79 -13.34 5.13
N LEU A 19 -6.26 -12.67 6.19
CA LEU A 19 -5.49 -11.71 6.98
C LEU A 19 -4.93 -12.34 8.25
N SER A 20 -3.67 -12.01 8.55
CA SER A 20 -3.13 -12.30 9.87
C SER A 20 -3.74 -11.37 10.93
N GLU A 21 -3.79 -11.79 12.18
CA GLU A 21 -4.30 -10.95 13.29
C GLU A 21 -3.54 -9.62 13.41
N CYS A 22 -2.24 -9.60 13.08
CA CYS A 22 -1.42 -8.39 13.07
C CYS A 22 -1.83 -7.44 11.93
N ASP A 23 -2.19 -7.98 10.76
CA ASP A 23 -2.59 -7.19 9.59
C ASP A 23 -3.98 -6.56 9.77
N VAL A 24 -4.89 -7.22 10.50
CA VAL A 24 -6.23 -6.67 10.80
C VAL A 24 -6.14 -5.32 11.49
N ALA A 25 -5.18 -5.13 12.40
CA ALA A 25 -4.97 -3.85 13.08
C ALA A 25 -4.53 -2.72 12.14
N ASN A 26 -3.93 -3.06 11.00
CA ASN A 26 -3.46 -2.11 9.99
C ASN A 26 -4.49 -1.82 8.90
N MET A 27 -5.66 -2.48 8.93
CA MET A 27 -6.72 -2.29 7.95
C MET A 27 -7.46 -0.97 8.19
N THR A 28 -6.94 0.11 7.61
CA THR A 28 -7.56 1.43 7.63
C THR A 28 -7.81 1.94 6.22
N VAL A 29 -8.81 2.81 6.05
CA VAL A 29 -9.13 3.42 4.75
C VAL A 29 -7.89 4.12 4.18
N GLY A 30 -7.55 3.82 2.93
CA GLY A 30 -6.37 4.35 2.24
C GLY A 30 -5.08 3.54 2.45
N SER A 31 -5.13 2.45 3.22
CA SER A 31 -4.00 1.53 3.36
C SER A 31 -3.72 0.78 2.06
N ILE A 32 -2.44 0.51 1.80
CA ILE A 32 -1.98 -0.29 0.66
C ILE A 32 -1.59 -1.68 1.16
N PHE A 33 -2.13 -2.71 0.51
CA PHE A 33 -1.78 -4.10 0.79
C PHE A 33 -1.26 -4.80 -0.47
N ARG A 34 -0.68 -5.98 -0.27
CA ARG A 34 -0.32 -6.90 -1.36
C ARG A 34 -1.17 -8.15 -1.23
N TRP A 35 -1.77 -8.57 -2.33
CA TRP A 35 -2.38 -9.90 -2.43
C TRP A 35 -1.38 -10.87 -3.03
N VAL A 36 -0.91 -11.80 -2.21
CA VAL A 36 0.06 -12.82 -2.58
C VAL A 36 -0.70 -14.11 -2.85
N ILE A 37 -0.71 -14.55 -4.11
CA ILE A 37 -1.31 -15.82 -4.52
C ILE A 37 -0.19 -16.75 -4.94
N GLY A 38 -0.15 -17.96 -4.37
CA GLY A 38 0.94 -18.89 -4.61
C GLY A 38 0.66 -20.32 -4.15
N TYR A 39 1.74 -21.07 -3.95
CA TYR A 39 1.71 -22.45 -3.47
C TYR A 39 2.67 -22.62 -2.31
N GLU A 40 2.17 -23.15 -1.20
CA GLU A 40 3.01 -23.64 -0.11
C GLU A 40 3.32 -25.12 -0.32
N ARG A 41 4.50 -25.56 0.12
CA ARG A 41 4.85 -26.98 0.17
C ARG A 41 4.82 -27.44 1.62
N SER A 42 4.05 -28.47 1.91
CA SER A 42 4.12 -29.13 3.22
C SER A 42 5.47 -29.82 3.39
N PRO A 43 5.89 -30.15 4.63
CA PRO A 43 7.12 -30.91 4.88
C PRO A 43 7.20 -32.25 4.12
N GLY A 44 6.04 -32.84 3.78
CA GLY A 44 5.93 -34.07 2.96
C GLY A 44 5.90 -33.84 1.44
N GLY A 45 6.12 -32.60 0.97
CA GLY A 45 6.20 -32.27 -0.45
C GLY A 45 4.87 -32.01 -1.16
N MET A 46 3.74 -32.08 -0.45
CA MET A 46 2.42 -31.77 -1.03
C MET A 46 2.32 -30.26 -1.30
N LYS A 47 1.89 -29.89 -2.51
CA LYS A 47 1.61 -28.49 -2.88
C LYS A 47 0.19 -28.12 -2.48
N LYS A 48 0.02 -27.00 -1.80
CA LYS A 48 -1.28 -26.43 -1.47
C LYS A 48 -1.34 -25.01 -2.00
N ARG A 49 -2.44 -24.66 -2.69
CA ARG A 49 -2.68 -23.28 -3.12
C ARG A 49 -2.95 -22.42 -1.90
N VAL A 50 -2.30 -21.27 -1.83
CA VAL A 50 -2.47 -20.30 -0.75
C VAL A 50 -2.69 -18.91 -1.34
N SER A 51 -3.54 -18.15 -0.67
CA SER A 51 -3.71 -16.72 -0.82
C SER A 51 -3.44 -16.07 0.53
N GLN A 52 -2.72 -14.96 0.52
CA GLN A 52 -2.41 -14.20 1.72
C GLN A 52 -2.44 -12.72 1.39
N ILE A 53 -3.07 -11.94 2.27
CA ILE A 53 -3.02 -10.50 2.23
C ILE A 53 -1.96 -10.02 3.23
N VAL A 54 -1.06 -9.15 2.78
CA VAL A 54 -0.02 -8.57 3.63
C VAL A 54 -0.11 -7.06 3.57
N PHE A 55 -0.38 -6.43 4.71
CA PHE A 55 -0.30 -4.97 4.83
C PHE A 55 1.17 -4.58 4.97
N ARG A 56 1.56 -3.51 4.28
CA ARG A 56 2.86 -2.90 4.56
C ARG A 56 2.63 -1.63 5.35
N ASP A 57 3.40 -1.50 6.42
CA ASP A 57 3.67 -0.19 7.00
C ASP A 57 4.43 0.62 5.95
N LEU A 58 3.69 1.44 5.22
CA LEU A 58 4.31 2.51 4.45
C LEU A 58 4.91 3.50 5.46
N PRO A 59 6.03 4.15 5.12
CA PRO A 59 6.53 5.25 5.93
C PRO A 59 5.38 6.23 6.16
N ARG A 60 4.94 6.38 7.41
CA ARG A 60 3.89 7.34 7.73
C ARG A 60 4.44 8.71 7.41
N ILE A 61 3.89 9.36 6.39
CA ILE A 61 4.19 10.77 6.14
C ILE A 61 3.69 11.54 7.34
N THR A 62 4.62 12.14 8.07
CA THR A 62 4.33 12.94 9.25
C THR A 62 4.16 14.41 8.89
N GLU A 63 3.60 15.20 9.80
CA GLU A 63 3.55 16.65 9.65
C GLU A 63 4.96 17.28 9.49
N ARG A 64 5.98 16.66 10.10
CA ARG A 64 7.37 17.06 9.90
C ARG A 64 7.82 16.87 8.44
N ASP A 65 7.37 15.81 7.78
CA ASP A 65 7.72 15.55 6.38
C ASP A 65 7.04 16.55 5.45
N PHE A 66 5.78 16.90 5.73
CA PHE A 66 5.09 17.99 5.02
C PHE A 66 5.81 19.33 5.20
N ARG A 67 6.24 19.65 6.42
CA ARG A 67 6.99 20.88 6.69
C ARG A 67 8.31 20.92 5.91
N LYS A 68 9.08 19.83 5.93
CA LYS A 68 10.33 19.72 5.15
C LYS A 68 10.09 19.88 3.65
N GLY A 69 9.05 19.25 3.12
CA GLY A 69 8.68 19.39 1.70
C GLY A 69 8.32 20.83 1.34
N THR A 70 7.60 21.51 2.23
CA THR A 70 7.23 22.93 2.06
C THR A 70 8.45 23.85 2.13
N GLU A 71 9.36 23.62 3.07
CA GLU A 71 10.63 24.36 3.19
C GLU A 71 11.48 24.19 1.93
N TRP A 72 11.68 22.95 1.48
CA TRP A 72 12.41 22.65 0.25
C TRP A 72 11.79 23.34 -0.98
N ALA A 73 10.46 23.32 -1.11
CA ALA A 73 9.77 23.97 -2.21
C ALA A 73 10.00 25.49 -2.20
N ARG A 74 9.91 26.13 -1.03
CA ARG A 74 10.17 27.58 -0.88
C ARG A 74 11.61 27.94 -1.24
N GLU A 75 12.58 27.17 -0.77
CA GLU A 75 13.99 27.37 -1.10
C GLU A 75 14.24 27.22 -2.60
N THR A 76 13.63 26.20 -3.21
CA THR A 76 13.76 25.93 -4.65
C THR A 76 13.16 27.06 -5.49
N ILE A 77 11.97 27.55 -5.15
CA ILE A 77 11.34 28.72 -5.81
C ILE A 77 12.26 29.94 -5.70
N ARG A 78 12.79 30.21 -4.51
CA ARG A 78 13.70 31.34 -4.26
C ARG A 78 15.00 31.21 -5.07
N ALA A 79 15.56 30.01 -5.18
CA ALA A 79 16.77 29.75 -5.95
C ALA A 79 16.53 29.90 -7.46
N LEU A 80 15.35 29.51 -7.94
CA LEU A 80 14.94 29.64 -9.35
C LEU A 80 14.47 31.05 -9.73
N LYS A 81 14.35 31.98 -8.77
CA LYS A 81 13.82 33.34 -8.94
C LYS A 81 12.44 33.38 -9.63
N LEU A 82 11.60 32.39 -9.34
CA LEU A 82 10.19 32.37 -9.74
C LEU A 82 9.30 33.06 -8.70
#